data_AF-H0H2H2-F1
#
_entry.id   AF-H0H2H2-F1
#
_cell.length_a   1.000
_cell.length_b   1.000
_cell.length_c   1.000
_cell.angle_alpha   90.00
_cell.angle_beta   90.00
_cell.angle_gamma   90.00
#
_symmetry.space_group_name_H-M   'P 1'
#
loop_
_entity.id
_entity.type
_entity.pdbx_description
1 polymer ?
#
loop_
_entity_poly.entity_id
_entity_poly.type
_entity_poly.pdbx_seq_one_letter_code
_entity_poly.pdbx_strand_id
1 'polypeptide(L)'
;MLTWVDSSLPDDEKFTDENTIVLSLNVKCTRNPDAPKDCTDPKELYNNAHVYARDLKFEPQGRQSTTFAACSVVPADPDILLAKLRPGQEISLKAHCILGIGGDHAKFSPVSTASYRLLPQINILQSIKGESAKRFQKCFPPGVIGIDETSREAYVKDARKDTVSREVLRYEEFADKVKLGRVRNHFIFNVESAGAMTPEEIFFKSVRILKNKAEYLKNCPITQ
;
A
#
# COMPACT_ATOMS: atom_id res chain seq x y z
N MET A 1 -18.10 1.46 14.96
CA MET A 1 -17.55 1.62 13.58
C MET A 1 -18.20 2.87 13.02
N LEU A 2 -17.45 3.76 12.35
CA LEU A 2 -18.01 5.04 11.87
C LEU A 2 -19.13 4.80 10.85
N THR A 3 -20.15 5.66 10.87
CA THR A 3 -21.27 5.65 9.92
C THR A 3 -20.95 6.50 8.68
N TRP A 4 -21.68 6.28 7.59
CA TRP A 4 -21.54 7.09 6.37
C TRP A 4 -22.12 8.48 6.61
N VAL A 5 -21.45 9.51 6.09
CA VAL A 5 -21.96 10.88 6.10
C VAL A 5 -23.09 11.00 5.07
N ASP A 6 -24.23 11.52 5.49
CA ASP A 6 -25.33 11.85 4.58
C ASP A 6 -25.03 13.19 3.90
N SER A 7 -24.89 13.16 2.58
CA SER A 7 -24.60 14.36 1.79
C SER A 7 -25.83 15.21 1.48
N SER A 8 -27.04 14.71 1.77
CA SER A 8 -28.30 15.43 1.57
C SER A 8 -28.65 16.38 2.71
N LEU A 9 -28.06 16.17 3.89
CA LEU A 9 -28.26 17.01 5.06
C LEU A 9 -27.46 18.32 4.97
N PRO A 10 -27.95 19.40 5.60
CA PRO A 10 -27.22 20.65 5.71
C PRO A 10 -25.96 20.47 6.60
N ASP A 11 -24.94 21.30 6.37
CA ASP A 11 -23.59 21.11 6.92
C ASP A 11 -23.52 21.12 8.47
N ASP A 12 -24.49 21.74 9.13
CA ASP A 12 -24.64 21.80 10.59
C ASP A 12 -25.10 20.47 11.21
N GLU A 13 -25.89 19.68 10.49
CA GLU A 13 -26.38 18.37 10.94
C GLU A 13 -25.57 17.19 10.35
N LYS A 14 -24.80 17.47 9.30
CA LYS A 14 -24.06 16.48 8.51
C LYS A 14 -22.93 15.80 9.28
N PHE A 15 -22.21 16.54 10.11
CA PHE A 15 -21.02 16.04 10.81
C PHE A 15 -21.34 15.73 12.27
N THR A 16 -21.41 14.45 12.61
CA THR A 16 -21.70 13.94 13.96
C THR A 16 -20.49 13.23 14.56
N ASP A 17 -20.53 12.98 15.86
CA ASP A 17 -19.49 12.21 16.56
C ASP A 17 -19.43 10.73 16.14
N GLU A 18 -20.44 10.21 15.43
CA GLU A 18 -20.45 8.84 14.92
C GLU A 18 -19.92 8.70 13.49
N ASN A 19 -19.91 9.76 12.69
CA ASN A 19 -19.52 9.71 11.27
C ASN A 19 -18.21 10.46 10.95
N THR A 20 -17.78 11.37 11.81
CA THR A 20 -16.67 12.30 11.51
C THR A 20 -15.63 12.31 12.61
N ILE A 21 -14.36 12.19 12.22
CA ILE A 21 -13.20 12.38 13.10
C ILE A 21 -12.64 13.78 12.87
N VAL A 22 -12.36 14.52 13.94
CA VAL A 22 -11.80 15.87 13.86
C VAL A 22 -10.31 15.85 14.21
N LEU A 23 -9.47 16.36 13.30
CA LEU A 23 -8.06 16.61 13.51
C LEU A 23 -7.78 18.11 13.50
N SER A 24 -6.89 18.59 14.36
CA SER A 24 -6.43 19.98 14.34
C SER A 24 -4.91 20.08 14.18
N LEU A 25 -4.47 21.15 13.53
CA LEU A 25 -3.06 21.47 13.36
C LEU A 25 -2.89 22.96 13.65
N ASN A 26 -2.20 23.24 14.75
CA ASN A 26 -1.91 24.59 15.22
C ASN A 26 -0.42 24.69 15.50
N VAL A 27 0.34 25.21 14.53
CA VAL A 27 1.80 25.31 14.62
C VAL A 27 2.25 26.72 14.26
N LYS A 28 3.06 27.31 15.12
CA LYS A 28 3.71 28.60 14.91
C LYS A 28 5.22 28.40 14.89
N CYS A 29 5.88 28.95 13.87
CA CYS A 29 7.33 28.90 13.76
C CYS A 29 7.95 30.11 14.44
N THR A 30 8.94 29.87 15.30
CA THR A 30 9.68 30.91 16.03
C THR A 30 11.18 30.74 15.86
N ARG A 31 11.94 31.81 16.05
CA ARG A 31 13.40 31.75 16.01
C ARG A 31 13.91 31.11 17.29
N ASN A 32 14.84 30.16 17.17
CA ASN A 32 15.47 29.54 18.33
C ASN A 32 16.56 30.49 18.87
N PRO A 33 16.44 30.99 20.12
CA PRO A 33 17.46 31.86 20.71
C PRO A 33 18.76 31.13 21.01
N ASP A 34 18.72 29.81 21.18
CA ASP A 34 19.87 28.97 21.56
C ASP A 34 20.64 28.39 20.35
N ALA A 35 20.28 28.82 19.14
CA ALA A 35 20.90 28.29 17.92
C ALA A 35 22.41 28.65 17.85
N PRO A 36 23.29 27.68 17.53
CA PRO A 36 24.71 27.95 17.31
C PRO A 36 24.92 28.98 16.20
N LYS A 37 25.87 29.90 16.39
CA LYS A 37 26.13 31.01 15.45
C LYS A 37 26.55 30.57 14.04
N ASP A 38 27.17 29.38 13.94
CA ASP A 38 27.68 28.83 12.69
C ASP A 38 26.72 27.82 12.05
N CYS A 39 25.57 27.54 12.69
CA CYS A 39 24.62 26.58 12.14
C CYS A 39 23.84 27.17 10.96
N THR A 40 23.55 26.33 9.98
CA THR A 40 22.71 26.67 8.81
C THR A 40 21.47 25.77 8.67
N ASP A 41 21.34 24.71 9.49
CA ASP A 41 20.17 23.82 9.45
C ASP A 41 18.91 24.54 9.98
N PRO A 42 17.86 24.71 9.16
CA PRO A 42 16.60 25.29 9.60
C PRO A 42 15.98 24.61 10.84
N LYS A 43 16.29 23.33 11.10
CA LYS A 43 15.78 22.60 12.28
C LYS A 43 16.41 23.07 13.59
N GLU A 44 17.66 23.53 13.56
CA GLU A 44 18.35 24.04 14.75
C GLU A 44 18.13 25.56 14.90
N LEU A 45 18.00 26.28 13.77
CA LEU A 45 17.79 27.73 13.75
C LEU A 45 16.39 28.14 14.20
N TYR A 46 15.39 27.30 13.94
CA TYR A 46 13.99 27.63 14.16
C TYR A 46 13.24 26.50 14.86
N ASN A 47 12.39 26.89 15.80
CA ASN A 47 11.46 25.97 16.44
C ASN A 47 10.27 25.74 15.51
N ASN A 48 9.88 24.47 15.34
CA ASN A 48 8.77 24.04 14.48
C ASN A 48 8.89 24.49 13.01
N ALA A 49 10.13 24.50 12.49
CA ALA A 49 10.39 24.85 11.09
C ALA A 49 9.76 23.87 10.09
N HIS A 50 9.66 22.60 10.48
CA HIS A 50 9.06 21.52 9.69
C HIS A 50 7.84 21.00 10.43
N VAL A 51 6.72 20.95 9.72
CA VAL A 51 5.44 20.43 10.22
C VAL A 51 5.21 19.05 9.63
N TYR A 52 5.01 18.06 10.49
CA TYR A 52 4.88 16.66 10.15
C TYR A 52 3.46 16.14 10.41
N ALA A 53 3.12 14.98 9.87
CA ALA A 53 1.82 14.36 10.10
C ALA A 53 1.55 14.07 11.58
N ARG A 54 2.58 13.75 12.38
CA ARG A 54 2.46 13.60 13.85
C ARG A 54 1.98 14.86 14.58
N ASP A 55 2.10 16.04 13.97
CA ASP A 55 1.68 17.30 14.58
C ASP A 55 0.15 17.49 14.48
N LEU A 56 -0.54 16.66 13.68
CA LEU A 56 -2.00 16.56 13.65
C LEU A 56 -2.50 15.95 14.96
N LYS A 57 -3.31 16.71 15.69
CA LYS A 57 -3.88 16.31 16.97
C LYS A 57 -5.33 15.85 16.79
N PHE A 58 -5.65 14.71 17.37
CA PHE A 58 -7.02 14.22 17.41
C PHE A 58 -7.83 14.97 18.48
N GLU A 59 -8.97 15.55 18.07
CA GLU A 59 -9.92 16.24 18.95
C GLU A 59 -11.19 15.38 19.12
N PRO A 60 -11.24 14.47 20.11
CA PRO A 60 -12.40 13.60 20.29
C PRO A 60 -13.65 14.40 20.63
N GLN A 61 -14.74 14.15 19.90
CA GLN A 61 -16.05 14.76 20.15
C GLN A 61 -17.02 13.76 20.79
N GLY A 62 -17.85 14.21 21.73
CA GLY A 62 -18.92 13.40 22.32
C GLY A 62 -18.44 12.03 22.84
N ARG A 63 -19.01 10.95 22.28
CA ARG A 63 -18.74 9.55 22.67
C ARG A 63 -17.41 9.01 22.15
N GLN A 64 -16.72 9.74 21.27
CA GLN A 64 -15.42 9.32 20.73
C GLN A 64 -14.33 9.29 21.80
N SER A 65 -14.46 10.12 22.83
CA SER A 65 -13.53 10.19 23.96
C SER A 65 -13.35 8.83 24.65
N THR A 66 -14.45 8.08 24.83
CA THR A 66 -14.42 6.73 25.43
C THR A 66 -14.14 5.65 24.38
N THR A 67 -14.71 5.78 23.18
CA THR A 67 -14.57 4.77 22.11
C THR A 67 -13.13 4.62 21.62
N PHE A 68 -12.40 5.73 21.48
CA PHE A 68 -11.01 5.77 21.02
C PHE A 68 -10.01 5.89 22.18
N ALA A 69 -10.44 5.69 23.42
CA ALA A 69 -9.56 5.76 24.59
C ALA A 69 -8.45 4.70 24.55
N ALA A 70 -8.79 3.48 24.10
CA ALA A 70 -7.84 2.37 24.01
C ALA A 70 -6.90 2.48 22.80
N CYS A 71 -7.40 3.03 21.69
CA CYS A 71 -6.65 3.21 20.45
C CYS A 71 -6.96 4.60 19.89
N SER A 72 -6.07 5.57 20.15
CA SER A 72 -6.22 6.92 19.65
C SER A 72 -6.03 7.00 18.14
N VAL A 73 -6.63 8.02 17.52
CA VAL A 73 -6.44 8.29 16.10
C VAL A 73 -5.04 8.85 15.88
N VAL A 74 -4.27 8.20 15.01
CA VAL A 74 -2.92 8.59 14.63
C VAL A 74 -2.75 8.54 13.12
N PRO A 75 -1.85 9.36 12.53
CA PRO A 75 -1.46 9.18 11.14
C PRO A 75 -0.74 7.84 10.96
N ALA A 76 -0.90 7.21 9.80
CA ALA A 76 -0.24 5.94 9.50
C ALA A 76 1.30 6.08 9.53
N ASP A 77 1.81 7.11 8.86
CA ASP A 77 3.23 7.48 8.89
C ASP A 77 3.40 8.85 9.57
N PRO A 78 4.00 8.91 10.78
CA PRO A 78 4.11 10.16 11.55
C PRO A 78 5.12 11.17 10.98
N ASP A 79 6.02 10.73 10.11
CA ASP A 79 7.13 11.52 9.57
C ASP A 79 6.87 12.14 8.19
N ILE A 80 5.63 12.08 7.69
CA ILE A 80 5.26 12.78 6.45
C ILE A 80 5.38 14.29 6.67
N LEU A 81 6.28 14.94 5.93
CA LEU A 81 6.41 16.39 5.94
C LEU A 81 5.23 17.02 5.21
N LEU A 82 4.43 17.82 5.92
CA LEU A 82 3.27 18.52 5.38
C LEU A 82 3.65 19.92 4.88
N ALA A 83 4.40 20.67 5.68
CA ALA A 83 4.77 22.05 5.38
C ALA A 83 6.13 22.42 5.99
N LYS A 84 6.77 23.43 5.40
CA LYS A 84 7.96 24.09 5.96
C LYS A 84 7.65 25.55 6.21
N LEU A 85 7.95 26.03 7.41
CA LEU A 85 7.66 27.38 7.88
C LEU A 85 8.95 28.20 8.10
N ARG A 86 8.77 29.50 8.22
CA ARG A 86 9.77 30.46 8.70
C ARG A 86 9.22 31.27 9.87
N PRO A 87 10.10 31.87 10.71
CA PRO A 87 9.67 32.63 11.86
C PRO A 87 8.65 33.71 11.51
N GLY A 88 7.56 33.76 12.28
CA GLY A 88 6.44 34.68 12.03
C GLY A 88 5.31 34.08 11.19
N GLN A 89 5.50 32.89 10.59
CA GLN A 89 4.43 32.14 9.93
C GLN A 89 3.74 31.18 10.92
N GLU A 90 2.44 31.01 10.73
CA GLU A 90 1.63 30.06 11.47
C GLU A 90 0.65 29.32 10.55
N ILE A 91 0.32 28.09 10.93
CA ILE A 91 -0.75 27.29 10.35
C ILE A 91 -1.73 26.99 11.47
N SER A 92 -3.00 27.37 11.27
CA SER A 92 -4.12 26.98 12.12
C SER A 92 -5.22 26.42 11.23
N LEU A 93 -5.52 25.13 11.39
CA LEU A 93 -6.60 24.46 10.66
C LEU A 93 -7.25 23.37 11.50
N LYS A 94 -8.47 23.02 11.08
CA LYS A 94 -9.24 21.88 11.53
C LYS A 94 -9.71 21.09 10.32
N ALA A 95 -9.46 19.79 10.33
CA ALA A 95 -9.78 18.88 9.24
C ALA A 95 -10.81 17.86 9.72
N HIS A 96 -11.85 17.66 8.90
CA HIS A 96 -12.87 16.63 9.11
C HIS A 96 -12.52 15.39 8.29
N CYS A 97 -12.20 14.30 8.97
CA CYS A 97 -11.93 13.00 8.40
C CYS A 97 -13.23 12.19 8.35
N ILE A 98 -13.66 11.84 7.14
CA ILE A 98 -14.91 11.11 6.89
C ILE A 98 -14.62 9.76 6.23
N LEU A 99 -15.56 8.83 6.34
CA LEU A 99 -15.51 7.56 5.62
C LEU A 99 -15.77 7.80 4.12
N GLY A 100 -15.01 7.15 3.25
CA GLY A 100 -15.13 7.25 1.80
C GLY A 100 -14.76 5.97 1.07
N ILE A 101 -14.97 5.94 -0.25
CA ILE A 101 -14.59 4.82 -1.12
C ILE A 101 -13.42 5.20 -2.03
N GLY A 102 -12.46 4.28 -2.20
CA GLY A 102 -11.30 4.52 -3.08
C GLY A 102 -11.65 4.76 -4.56
N GLY A 103 -12.84 4.34 -4.99
CA GLY A 103 -13.35 4.63 -6.34
C GLY A 103 -13.82 6.06 -6.55
N ASP A 104 -14.16 6.78 -5.47
CA ASP A 104 -14.50 8.20 -5.51
C ASP A 104 -13.22 9.05 -5.51
N HIS A 105 -12.28 8.75 -4.61
CA HIS A 105 -10.99 9.42 -4.57
C HIS A 105 -9.87 8.53 -4.05
N ALA A 106 -8.68 8.63 -4.65
CA ALA A 106 -7.52 7.80 -4.31
C ALA A 106 -7.10 7.88 -2.82
N LYS A 107 -7.34 9.02 -2.17
CA LYS A 107 -7.10 9.22 -0.71
C LYS A 107 -7.85 8.24 0.20
N PHE A 108 -8.94 7.64 -0.30
CA PHE A 108 -9.72 6.64 0.42
C PHE A 108 -9.29 5.20 0.09
N SER A 109 -8.29 5.00 -0.78
CA SER A 109 -7.73 3.67 -1.03
C SER A 109 -6.99 3.19 0.22
N PRO A 110 -7.40 2.05 0.83
CA PRO A 110 -6.70 1.50 1.98
C PRO A 110 -5.42 0.75 1.59
N VAL A 111 -5.16 0.59 0.29
CA VAL A 111 -3.99 -0.08 -0.27
C VAL A 111 -3.15 0.90 -1.07
N SER A 112 -1.83 0.76 -0.94
CA SER A 112 -0.86 1.42 -1.80
C SER A 112 -0.83 0.74 -3.17
N THR A 113 -0.65 -0.59 -3.17
CA THR A 113 -0.74 -1.42 -4.37
C THR A 113 -1.41 -2.76 -4.03
N ALA A 114 -2.43 -3.13 -4.80
CA ALA A 114 -2.98 -4.48 -4.78
C ALA A 114 -2.89 -5.05 -6.19
N SER A 115 -2.09 -6.10 -6.36
CA SER A 115 -1.88 -6.73 -7.66
C SER A 115 -1.77 -8.24 -7.53
N TYR A 116 -1.92 -8.91 -8.66
CA TYR A 116 -1.63 -10.33 -8.77
C TYR A 116 -0.82 -10.60 -10.03
N ARG A 117 -0.08 -11.71 -9.99
CA ARG A 117 0.48 -12.33 -11.19
C ARG A 117 0.22 -13.82 -11.16
N LEU A 118 0.11 -14.43 -12.33
CA LEU A 118 0.02 -15.89 -12.42
C LEU A 118 1.38 -16.52 -12.15
N LEU A 119 1.39 -17.71 -11.54
CA LEU A 119 2.61 -18.47 -11.32
C LEU A 119 3.28 -18.77 -12.69
N PRO A 120 4.55 -18.34 -12.89
CA PRO A 120 5.31 -18.71 -14.07
C PRO A 120 5.49 -20.23 -14.15
N GLN A 121 5.44 -20.76 -15.36
CA GLN A 121 5.72 -22.17 -15.63
C GLN A 121 6.84 -22.25 -16.65
N ILE A 122 7.95 -22.89 -16.27
CA ILE A 122 9.11 -23.10 -17.14
C ILE A 122 9.15 -24.60 -17.44
N ASN A 123 8.84 -24.97 -18.68
CA ASN A 123 8.92 -26.36 -19.13
C ASN A 123 10.21 -26.55 -19.92
N ILE A 124 11.13 -27.34 -19.37
CA ILE A 124 12.36 -27.76 -20.05
C ILE A 124 12.00 -28.99 -20.89
N LEU A 125 12.01 -28.85 -22.22
CA LEU A 125 11.60 -29.89 -23.16
C LEU A 125 12.73 -30.88 -23.45
N GLN A 126 13.97 -30.41 -23.40
CA GLN A 126 15.18 -31.20 -23.66
C GLN A 126 16.21 -30.93 -22.57
N SER A 127 17.01 -31.94 -22.21
CA SER A 127 18.03 -31.78 -21.18
C SER A 127 19.11 -30.77 -21.60
N ILE A 128 19.38 -29.79 -20.75
CA ILE A 128 20.40 -28.75 -20.95
C ILE A 128 21.50 -29.01 -19.92
N LYS A 129 22.71 -29.36 -20.39
CA LYS A 129 23.83 -29.77 -19.52
C LYS A 129 25.05 -28.86 -19.64
N GLY A 130 25.97 -28.98 -18.68
CA GLY A 130 27.34 -28.44 -18.79
C GLY A 130 27.41 -26.91 -18.83
N GLU A 131 28.21 -26.35 -19.75
CA GLU A 131 28.34 -24.89 -19.87
C GLU A 131 27.06 -24.22 -20.37
N SER A 132 26.29 -24.89 -21.23
CA SER A 132 24.98 -24.43 -21.68
C SER A 132 24.00 -24.30 -20.51
N ALA A 133 24.05 -25.21 -19.53
CA ALA A 133 23.25 -25.10 -18.31
C ALA A 133 23.61 -23.86 -17.48
N LYS A 134 24.90 -23.52 -17.39
CA LYS A 134 25.36 -22.28 -16.73
C LYS A 134 24.88 -21.03 -17.46
N ARG A 135 24.92 -21.02 -18.81
CA ARG A 135 24.41 -19.90 -19.63
C ARG A 135 22.88 -19.80 -19.54
N PHE A 136 22.18 -20.92 -19.56
CA PHE A 136 20.73 -20.99 -19.36
C PHE A 136 20.34 -20.45 -17.98
N GLN A 137 21.03 -20.84 -16.91
CA GLN A 137 20.79 -20.30 -15.57
C GLN A 137 20.92 -18.77 -15.52
N LYS A 138 21.93 -18.19 -16.21
CA LYS A 138 22.13 -16.73 -16.29
C LYS A 138 21.03 -15.99 -17.05
N CYS A 139 20.21 -16.68 -17.84
CA CYS A 139 19.06 -16.07 -18.52
C CYS A 139 17.88 -15.81 -17.58
N PHE A 140 17.91 -16.36 -16.35
CA PHE A 140 16.85 -16.20 -15.36
C PHE A 140 17.36 -15.50 -14.11
N PRO A 141 16.45 -14.91 -13.29
CA PRO A 141 16.82 -14.41 -11.98
C PRO A 141 17.49 -15.47 -11.09
N PRO A 142 18.39 -15.05 -10.17
CA PRO A 142 19.05 -15.98 -9.25
C PRO A 142 18.06 -16.83 -8.44
N GLY A 143 18.29 -18.13 -8.41
CA GLY A 143 17.47 -19.09 -7.66
C GLY A 143 16.26 -19.65 -8.41
N VAL A 144 15.99 -19.21 -9.64
CA VAL A 144 14.93 -19.80 -10.49
C VAL A 144 15.37 -21.16 -11.03
N ILE A 145 16.56 -21.23 -11.62
CA ILE A 145 17.15 -22.44 -12.18
C ILE A 145 18.29 -22.93 -11.30
N GLY A 146 18.25 -24.21 -10.95
CA GLY A 146 19.35 -24.94 -10.32
C GLY A 146 20.12 -25.76 -11.35
N ILE A 147 21.35 -26.14 -11.01
CA ILE A 147 22.12 -27.12 -11.77
C ILE A 147 22.40 -28.26 -10.80
N ASP A 148 22.05 -29.48 -11.18
CA ASP A 148 22.35 -30.66 -10.38
C ASP A 148 23.85 -30.98 -10.45
N GLU A 149 24.47 -31.26 -9.32
CA GLU A 149 25.91 -31.53 -9.24
C GLU A 149 26.28 -32.88 -9.86
N THR A 150 25.37 -33.86 -9.77
CA THR A 150 25.60 -35.22 -10.27
C THR A 150 25.43 -35.30 -11.77
N SER A 151 24.25 -34.91 -12.27
CA SER A 151 23.92 -35.01 -13.70
C SER A 151 24.41 -33.82 -14.54
N ARG A 152 24.81 -32.71 -13.89
CA ARG A 152 25.16 -31.41 -14.51
C ARG A 152 24.03 -30.84 -15.37
N GLU A 153 22.79 -31.23 -15.09
CA GLU A 153 21.59 -30.79 -15.80
C GLU A 153 20.93 -29.59 -15.12
N ALA A 154 20.39 -28.67 -15.91
CA ALA A 154 19.57 -27.58 -15.41
C ALA A 154 18.17 -28.08 -15.04
N TYR A 155 17.67 -27.68 -13.86
CA TYR A 155 16.31 -27.95 -13.41
C TYR A 155 15.66 -26.68 -12.85
N VAL A 156 14.33 -26.63 -12.83
CA VAL A 156 13.58 -25.51 -12.26
C VAL A 156 13.54 -25.67 -10.73
N LYS A 157 14.23 -24.78 -10.01
CA LYS A 157 14.28 -24.78 -8.55
C LYS A 157 13.08 -24.06 -7.94
N ASP A 158 12.81 -22.85 -8.40
CA ASP A 158 11.70 -22.03 -7.92
C ASP A 158 11.16 -21.13 -9.03
N ALA A 159 10.08 -21.59 -9.69
CA ALA A 159 9.44 -20.84 -10.76
C ALA A 159 8.77 -19.55 -10.25
N ARG A 160 8.46 -19.43 -8.94
CA ARG A 160 7.83 -18.22 -8.38
C ARG A 160 8.76 -17.02 -8.45
N LYS A 161 10.08 -17.23 -8.34
CA LYS A 161 11.07 -16.15 -8.40
C LYS A 161 11.29 -15.58 -9.80
N ASP A 162 10.78 -16.24 -10.83
CA ASP A 162 10.89 -15.73 -12.19
C ASP A 162 10.04 -14.48 -12.39
N THR A 163 10.64 -13.47 -13.02
CA THR A 163 9.99 -12.22 -13.44
C THR A 163 9.40 -12.33 -14.84
N VAL A 164 9.61 -13.47 -15.54
CA VAL A 164 9.18 -13.72 -16.91
C VAL A 164 9.79 -12.71 -17.88
N SER A 165 11.10 -12.45 -17.73
CA SER A 165 11.87 -11.54 -18.60
C SER A 165 11.94 -11.99 -20.06
N ARG A 166 11.79 -13.31 -20.29
CA ARG A 166 11.91 -13.98 -21.60
C ARG A 166 13.30 -13.86 -22.25
N GLU A 167 14.33 -13.53 -21.47
CA GLU A 167 15.71 -13.40 -21.97
C GLU A 167 16.19 -14.68 -22.66
N VAL A 168 15.80 -15.84 -22.15
CA VAL A 168 16.15 -17.16 -22.72
C VAL A 168 15.71 -17.33 -24.19
N LEU A 169 14.66 -16.63 -24.64
CA LEU A 169 14.16 -16.71 -26.01
C LEU A 169 15.02 -15.92 -27.00
N ARG A 170 15.93 -15.07 -26.53
CA ARG A 170 16.88 -14.35 -27.39
C ARG A 170 18.00 -15.24 -27.91
N TYR A 171 18.26 -16.35 -27.23
CA TYR A 171 19.33 -17.27 -27.58
C TYR A 171 18.74 -18.45 -28.37
N GLU A 172 19.12 -18.55 -29.65
CA GLU A 172 18.65 -19.62 -30.54
C GLU A 172 18.95 -21.03 -30.00
N GLU A 173 20.04 -21.19 -29.24
CA GLU A 173 20.41 -22.45 -28.59
C GLU A 173 19.31 -23.04 -27.67
N PHE A 174 18.45 -22.18 -27.12
CA PHE A 174 17.40 -22.58 -26.16
C PHE A 174 15.99 -22.52 -26.73
N ALA A 175 15.80 -21.99 -27.96
CA ALA A 175 14.47 -21.73 -28.53
C ALA A 175 13.57 -22.99 -28.54
N ASP A 176 14.10 -24.14 -28.94
CA ASP A 176 13.35 -25.41 -28.98
C ASP A 176 13.49 -26.26 -27.71
N LYS A 177 14.27 -25.80 -26.73
CA LYS A 177 14.56 -26.55 -25.50
C LYS A 177 13.74 -26.10 -24.31
N VAL A 178 13.14 -24.91 -24.37
CA VAL A 178 12.34 -24.34 -23.27
C VAL A 178 11.04 -23.77 -23.77
N LYS A 179 9.97 -24.00 -23.00
CA LYS A 179 8.67 -23.36 -23.21
C LYS A 179 8.27 -22.60 -21.96
N LEU A 180 8.07 -21.29 -22.11
CA LEU A 180 7.59 -20.42 -21.06
C LEU A 180 6.06 -20.35 -21.10
N GLY A 181 5.44 -20.51 -19.94
CA GLY A 181 4.00 -20.46 -19.75
C GLY A 181 3.62 -19.88 -18.40
N ARG A 182 2.33 -19.97 -18.07
CA ARG A 182 1.79 -19.59 -16.76
C ARG A 182 0.69 -20.55 -16.37
N VAL A 183 0.60 -20.88 -15.09
CA VAL A 183 -0.48 -21.72 -14.54
C VAL A 183 -1.73 -20.85 -14.35
N ARG A 184 -2.74 -21.04 -15.19
CA ARG A 184 -3.95 -20.17 -15.24
C ARG A 184 -4.73 -20.12 -13.92
N ASN A 185 -4.71 -21.21 -13.14
CA ASN A 185 -5.48 -21.33 -11.91
C ASN A 185 -4.66 -21.02 -10.65
N HIS A 186 -3.42 -20.52 -10.80
CA HIS A 186 -2.54 -20.21 -9.68
C HIS A 186 -2.18 -18.73 -9.69
N PHE A 187 -2.75 -18.00 -8.73
CA PHE A 187 -2.55 -16.57 -8.55
C PHE A 187 -1.61 -16.32 -7.38
N ILE A 188 -0.62 -15.44 -7.59
CA ILE A 188 0.25 -14.91 -6.55
C ILE A 188 -0.18 -13.46 -6.33
N PHE A 189 -0.94 -13.24 -5.27
CA PHE A 189 -1.35 -11.91 -4.84
C PHE A 189 -0.23 -11.24 -4.04
N ASN A 190 -0.08 -9.93 -4.24
CA ASN A 190 0.67 -9.04 -3.36
C ASN A 190 -0.21 -7.83 -3.03
N VAL A 191 -0.43 -7.59 -1.75
CA VAL A 191 -1.29 -6.52 -1.24
C VAL A 191 -0.50 -5.71 -0.23
N GLU A 192 -0.24 -4.46 -0.57
CA GLU A 192 0.47 -3.50 0.26
C GLU A 192 -0.55 -2.53 0.85
N SER A 193 -0.68 -2.54 2.18
CA SER A 193 -1.56 -1.63 2.90
C SER A 193 -0.97 -0.22 2.95
N ALA A 194 -1.84 0.79 2.96
CA ALA A 194 -1.47 2.18 3.27
C ALA A 194 -1.23 2.43 4.78
N GLY A 195 -1.40 1.40 5.62
CA GLY A 195 -1.15 1.47 7.06
C GLY A 195 -2.40 1.63 7.94
N ALA A 196 -3.56 1.90 7.35
CA ALA A 196 -4.81 2.06 8.11
C ALA A 196 -5.36 0.75 8.69
N MET A 197 -5.11 -0.38 8.02
CA MET A 197 -5.52 -1.73 8.43
C MET A 197 -4.47 -2.75 7.97
N THR A 198 -4.47 -3.95 8.56
CA THR A 198 -3.58 -5.01 8.10
C THR A 198 -4.01 -5.55 6.71
N PRO A 199 -3.07 -5.93 5.84
CA PRO A 199 -3.38 -6.35 4.47
C PRO A 199 -4.28 -7.60 4.41
N GLU A 200 -4.17 -8.51 5.38
CA GLU A 200 -5.06 -9.67 5.49
C GLU A 200 -6.51 -9.27 5.72
N GLU A 201 -6.78 -8.29 6.60
CA GLU A 201 -8.14 -7.80 6.86
C GLU A 201 -8.70 -7.09 5.64
N ILE A 202 -7.88 -6.36 4.88
CA ILE A 202 -8.29 -5.73 3.62
C ILE A 202 -8.78 -6.80 2.63
N PHE A 203 -8.04 -7.90 2.48
CA PHE A 203 -8.45 -8.99 1.59
C PHE A 203 -9.76 -9.64 2.06
N PHE A 204 -9.90 -9.96 3.35
CA PHE A 204 -11.15 -10.52 3.89
C PHE A 204 -12.35 -9.59 3.70
N LYS A 205 -12.18 -8.29 3.96
CA LYS A 205 -13.22 -7.29 3.71
C LYS A 205 -13.60 -7.22 2.23
N SER A 206 -12.63 -7.30 1.31
CA SER A 206 -12.90 -7.26 -0.13
C SER A 206 -13.83 -8.40 -0.59
N VAL A 207 -13.56 -9.62 -0.14
CA VAL A 207 -14.38 -10.81 -0.47
C VAL A 207 -15.76 -10.70 0.17
N ARG A 208 -15.85 -10.21 1.41
CA ARG A 208 -17.13 -9.95 2.09
C ARG A 208 -17.96 -8.90 1.35
N ILE A 209 -17.34 -7.83 0.87
CA ILE A 209 -18.02 -6.81 0.07
C ILE A 209 -18.58 -7.42 -1.23
N LEU A 210 -17.81 -8.26 -1.93
CA LEU A 210 -18.28 -8.95 -3.13
C LEU A 210 -19.49 -9.86 -2.82
N LYS A 211 -19.42 -10.63 -1.73
CA LYS A 211 -20.54 -11.45 -1.26
C LYS A 211 -21.79 -10.61 -0.99
N ASN A 212 -21.65 -9.53 -0.21
CA ASN A 212 -22.76 -8.66 0.15
C ASN A 212 -23.39 -7.99 -1.09
N LYS A 213 -22.58 -7.62 -2.11
CA LYS A 213 -23.10 -7.10 -3.38
C LYS A 213 -23.97 -8.13 -4.10
N ALA A 214 -23.53 -9.39 -4.16
CA ALA A 214 -24.31 -10.45 -4.78
C ALA A 214 -25.61 -10.75 -4.01
N GLU A 215 -25.55 -10.80 -2.68
CA GLU A 215 -26.73 -10.98 -1.82
C GLU A 215 -27.72 -9.82 -1.98
N TYR A 216 -27.23 -8.58 -2.03
CA TYR A 216 -28.07 -7.41 -2.26
C TYR A 216 -28.81 -7.48 -3.61
N LEU A 217 -28.10 -7.79 -4.69
CA LEU A 217 -28.71 -7.95 -6.01
C LEU A 217 -29.71 -9.10 -6.06
N LYS A 218 -29.40 -10.23 -5.42
CA LYS A 218 -30.31 -11.38 -5.34
C LYS A 218 -31.62 -11.04 -4.63
N ASN A 219 -31.56 -10.20 -3.60
CA ASN A 219 -32.73 -9.80 -2.82
C ASN A 219 -33.51 -8.65 -3.47
N CYS A 220 -32.96 -8.02 -4.51
CA CYS A 220 -33.64 -6.95 -5.24
C CYS A 220 -34.64 -7.57 -6.24
N PRO A 221 -35.94 -7.23 -6.18
CA PRO A 221 -36.90 -7.69 -7.16
C PRO A 221 -36.54 -7.14 -8.55
N ILE A 222 -36.53 -8.02 -9.55
CA ILE A 222 -36.31 -7.62 -10.94
C ILE A 222 -37.55 -6.85 -11.40
N THR A 223 -37.38 -5.56 -11.70
CA THR A 223 -38.43 -4.73 -12.29
C THR A 223 -38.63 -5.14 -13.75
N GLN A 224 -39.88 -5.43 -14.12
CA GLN A 224 -40.27 -5.79 -15.49
C GLN A 224 -40.40 -4.55 -16.38
#